data_AF-A0A1E7R743-F1
#
_entry.id   AF-A0A1E7R743-F1
#
_cell.length_a   1.000
_cell.length_b   1.000
_cell.length_c   1.000
_cell.angle_alpha   90.00
_cell.angle_beta   90.00
_cell.angle_gamma   90.00
#
_symmetry.space_group_name_H-M   'P 1'
#
loop_
_entity.id
_entity.type
_entity.pdbx_description
1 polymer ?
#
loop_
_entity_poly.entity_id
_entity_poly.type
_entity_poly.pdbx_seq_one_letter_code
_entity_poly.pdbx_strand_id
1 'polypeptide(L)'
;MDNRNINIRKLTLWQVVIVGIAYMTPMTVFDTFGIVSEVTEGRVPLAYIFALFAMLLTAFSYARFSRQSERPGSAYTYTAESCGPQTGFFVGWCSLLDYILLPLINALLAGIYLHALIPAIPYVAWVFVAAGLVTLVNCFRIHILANLSMIFVFAPLLLLLVFIYLVIRGVDHDGAAHVLTLTPLFNGDTSIMPLITGASILCFSFLGFDAVTTLSHETHDPKKTIPRAVILTTLFGGVIFISASWFIQLYFPDNSRFKDPEAALPEIALYVGGALFQAVFLVGQIMNTVASGLASHASAARLIHIMGRDGIFHKGIFGSTNHKLGTPLYSVITIGLISMMAMFLDLSTVVSLISFGALIAFTAVNFSVFMHFYVHKKQRQGLKNFVLNLVLPLLSVLAIVALWINLEASALHFGCIWLAIGVAMFIYKKLRKQSIVISNA
;
A
#
# COMPACT_ATOMS: atom_id res chain seq x y z
N MET A 1 40.36 -7.52 5.87
CA MET A 1 39.78 -7.28 7.20
C MET A 1 39.47 -5.80 7.28
N ASP A 2 38.23 -5.39 7.07
CA ASP A 2 37.78 -4.05 7.46
C ASP A 2 36.32 -4.16 7.92
N ASN A 3 36.19 -4.71 9.13
CA ASN A 3 34.93 -4.95 9.79
C ASN A 3 34.54 -3.65 10.52
N ARG A 4 34.20 -2.60 9.76
CA ARG A 4 33.47 -1.46 10.32
C ARG A 4 32.05 -1.95 10.60
N ASN A 5 31.88 -2.57 11.76
CA ASN A 5 30.58 -2.70 12.40
C ASN A 5 30.06 -1.28 12.65
N ILE A 6 29.39 -0.72 11.63
CA ILE A 6 28.48 0.39 11.83
C ILE A 6 27.45 -0.19 12.80
N ASN A 7 27.51 0.22 14.07
CA ASN A 7 26.47 -0.04 15.04
C ASN A 7 25.23 0.73 14.58
N ILE A 8 24.50 0.15 13.61
CA ILE A 8 23.19 0.65 13.20
C ILE A 8 22.33 0.53 14.45
N ARG A 9 21.95 1.69 15.01
CA ARG A 9 21.14 1.73 16.22
C ARG A 9 19.83 1.01 15.92
N LYS A 10 19.64 -0.14 16.57
CA LYS A 10 18.45 -0.96 16.34
C LYS A 10 17.19 -0.18 16.70
N LEU A 11 16.17 -0.30 15.87
CA LEU A 11 14.88 0.34 16.03
C LEU A 11 14.14 -0.25 17.23
N THR A 12 13.54 0.64 18.01
CA THR A 12 12.62 0.33 19.09
C THR A 12 11.21 0.09 18.55
N LEU A 13 10.33 -0.52 19.35
CA LEU A 13 8.94 -0.80 18.97
C LEU A 13 8.23 0.40 18.35
N TRP A 14 8.30 1.56 19.02
CA TRP A 14 7.61 2.77 18.55
C TRP A 14 8.20 3.34 17.28
N GLN A 15 9.52 3.24 17.08
CA GLN A 15 10.14 3.65 15.82
C GLN A 15 9.68 2.76 14.66
N VAL A 16 9.58 1.45 14.89
CA VAL A 16 9.06 0.52 13.89
C VAL A 16 7.58 0.80 13.58
N VAL A 17 6.77 1.11 14.59
CA VAL A 17 5.36 1.49 14.40
C VAL A 17 5.23 2.79 13.61
N ILE A 18 6.02 3.82 13.93
CA ILE A 18 6.01 5.10 13.19
C ILE A 18 6.41 4.88 11.73
N VAL A 19 7.43 4.07 11.48
CA VAL A 19 7.83 3.71 10.11
C VAL A 19 6.73 2.93 9.39
N GLY A 20 6.03 2.03 10.08
CA GLY A 20 4.87 1.34 9.53
C GLY A 20 3.72 2.28 9.16
N ILE A 21 3.37 3.22 10.04
CA ILE A 21 2.35 4.25 9.76
C ILE A 21 2.78 5.12 8.58
N ALA A 22 4.07 5.47 8.50
CA ALA A 22 4.62 6.18 7.35
C ALA A 22 4.44 5.42 6.04
N TYR A 23 4.67 4.10 6.03
CA TYR A 23 4.45 3.27 4.84
C TYR A 23 2.99 3.19 4.42
N MET A 24 2.05 3.26 5.36
CA MET A 24 0.61 3.32 5.06
C MET A 24 0.18 4.66 4.46
N THR A 25 1.00 5.70 4.59
CA THR A 25 0.73 7.06 4.08
C THR A 25 -0.67 7.57 4.50
N PRO A 26 -0.83 8.11 5.72
CA PRO A 26 -2.13 8.50 6.27
C PRO A 26 -3.00 9.39 5.39
N MET A 27 -2.40 10.13 4.46
CA MET A 27 -3.10 11.01 3.53
C MET A 27 -3.86 10.29 2.43
N THR A 28 -3.60 8.99 2.20
CA THR A 28 -4.35 8.17 1.21
C THR A 28 -5.85 8.14 1.47
N VAL A 29 -6.27 8.47 2.71
CA VAL A 29 -7.68 8.68 3.05
C VAL A 29 -8.33 9.76 2.18
N PHE A 30 -7.64 10.86 1.91
CA PHE A 30 -8.17 11.96 1.10
C PHE A 30 -8.20 11.58 -0.39
N ASP A 31 -7.22 10.82 -0.85
CA ASP A 31 -7.09 10.36 -2.24
C ASP A 31 -8.27 9.46 -2.63
N THR A 32 -8.69 8.58 -1.72
CA THR A 32 -9.75 7.59 -1.96
C THR A 32 -11.12 8.01 -1.43
N PHE A 33 -11.21 9.15 -0.72
CA PHE A 33 -12.44 9.56 -0.03
C PHE A 33 -13.62 9.71 -0.98
N GLY A 34 -13.46 10.46 -2.08
CA GLY A 34 -14.55 10.74 -3.02
C GLY A 34 -15.13 9.46 -3.62
N ILE A 35 -14.25 8.61 -4.15
CA ILE A 35 -14.59 7.31 -4.73
C ILE A 35 -15.35 6.43 -3.72
N VAL A 36 -14.84 6.30 -2.50
CA VAL A 36 -15.45 5.42 -1.49
C VAL A 36 -16.72 6.03 -0.91
N SER A 37 -16.80 7.35 -0.77
CA SER A 37 -18.01 8.04 -0.33
C SER A 37 -19.16 7.86 -1.33
N GLU A 38 -18.86 7.84 -2.63
CA GLU A 38 -19.85 7.53 -3.68
C GLU A 38 -20.36 6.10 -3.54
N VAL A 39 -19.43 5.14 -3.46
CA VAL A 39 -19.76 3.71 -3.36
C VAL A 39 -20.52 3.39 -2.08
N THR A 40 -20.18 4.03 -0.97
CA THR A 40 -20.74 3.73 0.36
C THR A 40 -21.90 4.63 0.76
N GLU A 41 -22.33 5.54 -0.12
CA GLU A 41 -23.37 6.54 0.16
C GLU A 41 -23.05 7.37 1.41
N GLY A 42 -21.81 7.85 1.52
CA GLY A 42 -21.35 8.68 2.63
C GLY A 42 -21.12 7.93 3.96
N ARG A 43 -20.77 6.65 3.89
CA ARG A 43 -20.46 5.79 5.06
C ARG A 43 -19.00 5.34 5.08
N VAL A 44 -18.08 6.20 4.63
CA VAL A 44 -16.65 5.91 4.51
C VAL A 44 -16.02 5.44 5.84
N PRO A 45 -16.30 6.05 7.01
CA PRO A 45 -15.72 5.59 8.28
C PRO A 45 -16.12 4.15 8.62
N LEU A 46 -17.34 3.75 8.29
CA LEU A 46 -17.81 2.39 8.51
C LEU A 46 -17.10 1.41 7.57
N ALA A 47 -16.90 1.76 6.30
CA ALA A 47 -16.10 0.95 5.38
C ALA A 47 -14.65 0.76 5.87
N TYR A 48 -14.03 1.79 6.47
CA TYR A 48 -12.72 1.67 7.11
C TYR A 48 -12.72 0.71 8.31
N ILE A 49 -13.81 0.64 9.09
CA ILE A 49 -13.93 -0.35 10.18
C ILE A 49 -13.95 -1.77 9.63
N PHE A 50 -14.68 -2.02 8.54
CA PHE A 50 -14.72 -3.33 7.88
C PHE A 50 -13.34 -3.70 7.29
N ALA A 51 -12.68 -2.76 6.62
CA ALA A 51 -11.32 -2.95 6.11
C ALA A 51 -10.33 -3.22 7.25
N LEU A 52 -10.35 -2.42 8.33
CA LEU A 52 -9.51 -2.60 9.50
C LEU A 52 -9.71 -3.98 10.13
N PHE A 53 -10.96 -4.45 10.24
CA PHE A 53 -11.26 -5.78 10.77
C PHE A 53 -10.58 -6.88 9.93
N ALA A 54 -10.74 -6.85 8.60
CA ALA A 54 -10.11 -7.81 7.70
C ALA A 54 -8.57 -7.74 7.75
N MET A 55 -8.01 -6.53 7.83
CA MET A 55 -6.56 -6.31 7.90
C MET A 55 -5.98 -6.74 9.24
N LEU A 56 -6.69 -6.56 10.36
CA LEU A 56 -6.25 -7.05 11.67
C LEU A 56 -6.18 -8.57 11.72
N LEU A 57 -7.15 -9.28 11.13
CA LEU A 57 -7.10 -10.75 11.01
C LEU A 57 -5.82 -11.19 10.27
N THR A 58 -5.48 -10.50 9.19
CA THR A 58 -4.24 -10.76 8.44
C THR A 58 -2.99 -10.39 9.26
N ALA A 59 -3.02 -9.25 9.97
CA ALA A 59 -1.94 -8.79 10.81
C ALA A 59 -1.60 -9.79 11.93
N PHE A 60 -2.60 -10.48 12.49
CA PHE A 60 -2.37 -11.58 13.43
C PHE A 60 -1.60 -12.74 12.80
N SER A 61 -1.88 -13.09 11.54
CA SER A 61 -1.14 -14.13 10.81
C SER A 61 0.32 -13.74 10.57
N TYR A 62 0.60 -12.50 10.15
CA TYR A 62 1.95 -11.95 10.05
C TYR A 62 2.67 -11.92 11.41
N ALA A 63 1.98 -11.48 12.46
CA ALA A 63 2.50 -11.45 13.83
C ALA A 63 2.83 -12.86 14.33
N ARG A 64 2.06 -13.88 13.93
CA ARG A 64 2.29 -15.27 14.31
C ARG A 64 3.55 -15.84 13.65
N PHE A 65 3.78 -15.55 12.38
CA PHE A 65 4.98 -15.99 11.65
C PHE A 65 6.25 -15.28 12.12
N SER A 66 6.19 -13.95 12.26
CA SER A 66 7.35 -13.14 12.69
C SER A 66 7.87 -13.50 14.09
N ARG A 67 7.08 -14.19 14.93
CA ARG A 67 7.57 -14.75 16.21
C ARG A 67 8.57 -15.89 16.04
N GLN A 68 8.62 -16.55 14.89
CA GLN A 68 9.44 -17.75 14.70
C GLN A 68 10.82 -17.47 14.09
N SER A 69 10.93 -16.42 13.27
CA SER A 69 12.14 -16.13 12.51
C SER A 69 12.61 -14.71 12.78
N GLU A 70 13.92 -14.53 12.89
CA GLU A 70 14.58 -13.21 12.96
C GLU A 70 14.90 -12.66 11.57
N ARG A 71 14.63 -13.45 10.53
CA ARG A 71 14.85 -13.06 9.14
C ARG A 71 13.73 -12.11 8.70
N PRO A 72 14.05 -11.08 7.89
CA PRO A 72 13.08 -10.28 7.17
C PRO A 72 12.04 -11.17 6.50
N GLY A 73 10.80 -10.96 6.88
CA GLY A 73 9.68 -11.71 6.34
C GLY A 73 8.94 -10.88 5.32
N SER A 74 8.53 -11.54 4.25
CA SER A 74 7.56 -11.05 3.27
C SER A 74 6.55 -12.16 3.01
N ALA A 75 5.42 -11.83 2.37
CA ALA A 75 4.44 -12.82 1.96
C ALA A 75 5.07 -13.95 1.11
N TYR A 76 6.02 -13.57 0.24
CA TYR A 76 6.86 -14.50 -0.52
C TYR A 76 7.60 -15.47 0.40
N THR A 77 8.40 -14.96 1.35
CA THR A 77 9.26 -15.79 2.20
C THR A 77 8.44 -16.75 3.06
N TYR A 78 7.37 -16.26 3.69
CA TYR A 78 6.51 -17.09 4.54
C TYR A 78 5.81 -18.19 3.74
N THR A 79 5.36 -17.89 2.52
CA THR A 79 4.72 -18.87 1.65
C THR A 79 5.71 -19.88 1.10
N ALA A 80 6.91 -19.44 0.72
CA ALA A 80 7.98 -20.32 0.24
C ALA A 80 8.41 -21.33 1.33
N GLU A 81 8.55 -20.88 2.58
CA GLU A 81 8.92 -21.73 3.72
C GLU A 81 7.81 -22.71 4.12
N SER A 82 6.54 -22.37 3.88
CA SER A 82 5.39 -23.14 4.39
C SER A 82 4.74 -24.05 3.37
N CYS A 83 4.62 -23.58 2.13
CA CYS A 83 3.93 -24.26 1.02
C CYS A 83 4.90 -24.71 -0.09
N GLY A 84 6.17 -24.32 0.01
CA GLY A 84 7.23 -24.68 -0.91
C GLY A 84 7.56 -23.57 -1.92
N PRO A 85 8.72 -23.68 -2.62
CA PRO A 85 9.25 -22.62 -3.48
C PRO A 85 8.34 -22.23 -4.65
N GLN A 86 7.53 -23.16 -5.14
CA GLN A 86 6.63 -22.94 -6.28
C GLN A 86 5.50 -21.97 -5.92
N THR A 87 4.84 -22.20 -4.78
CA THR A 87 3.79 -21.29 -4.29
C THR A 87 4.39 -19.94 -3.90
N GLY A 88 5.60 -19.94 -3.32
CA GLY A 88 6.39 -18.72 -3.11
C GLY A 88 6.54 -17.90 -4.38
N PHE A 89 6.97 -18.51 -5.49
CA PHE A 89 7.10 -17.82 -6.78
C PHE A 89 5.80 -17.11 -7.22
N PHE A 90 4.65 -17.78 -7.13
CA PHE A 90 3.37 -17.16 -7.51
C PHE A 90 3.00 -15.97 -6.63
N VAL A 91 3.23 -16.07 -5.32
CA VAL A 91 3.01 -14.94 -4.41
C VAL A 91 3.94 -13.78 -4.74
N GLY A 92 5.23 -14.06 -4.96
CA GLY A 92 6.20 -13.03 -5.37
C GLY A 92 5.85 -12.40 -6.73
N TRP A 93 5.32 -13.18 -7.68
CA TRP A 93 4.84 -12.70 -8.96
C TRP A 93 3.62 -11.77 -8.82
N CYS A 94 2.71 -12.07 -7.90
CA CYS A 94 1.57 -11.19 -7.61
C CYS A 94 2.03 -9.93 -6.89
N SER A 95 2.90 -10.04 -5.88
CA SER A 95 3.47 -8.88 -5.18
C SER A 95 4.30 -7.98 -6.10
N LEU A 96 4.90 -8.51 -7.18
CA LEU A 96 5.58 -7.69 -8.20
C LEU A 96 4.64 -6.64 -8.81
N LEU A 97 3.34 -6.95 -8.90
CA LEU A 97 2.34 -6.01 -9.40
C LEU A 97 2.32 -4.73 -8.56
N ASP A 98 2.32 -4.86 -7.23
CA ASP A 98 2.33 -3.72 -6.31
C ASP A 98 3.57 -2.84 -6.55
N TYR A 99 4.75 -3.45 -6.68
CA TYR A 99 5.99 -2.73 -6.97
C TYR A 99 5.92 -1.94 -8.27
N ILE A 100 5.27 -2.48 -9.31
CA ILE A 100 5.16 -1.83 -10.62
C ILE A 100 4.08 -0.72 -10.61
N LEU A 101 2.99 -0.92 -9.86
CA LEU A 101 1.87 0.01 -9.80
C LEU A 101 2.08 1.17 -8.82
N LEU A 102 2.89 1.01 -7.78
CA LEU A 102 3.18 2.10 -6.82
C LEU A 102 3.84 3.33 -7.46
N PRO A 103 4.85 3.22 -8.35
CA PRO A 103 5.34 4.36 -9.14
C PRO A 103 4.27 4.99 -10.03
N LEU A 104 3.39 4.16 -10.62
CA LEU A 104 2.31 4.59 -11.50
C LEU A 104 1.28 5.43 -10.74
N ILE A 105 0.77 4.97 -9.61
CA ILE A 105 -0.19 5.73 -8.80
C ILE A 105 0.42 7.04 -8.27
N ASN A 106 1.71 7.06 -7.93
CA ASN A 106 2.37 8.30 -7.53
C ASN A 106 2.42 9.33 -8.67
N ALA A 107 2.66 8.88 -9.92
CA ALA A 107 2.61 9.75 -11.09
C ALA A 107 1.19 10.25 -11.39
N LEU A 108 0.19 9.37 -11.22
CA LEU A 108 -1.24 9.67 -11.35
C LEU A 108 -1.65 10.76 -10.36
N LEU A 109 -1.41 10.56 -9.06
CA LEU A 109 -1.74 11.51 -8.00
C LEU A 109 -1.00 12.85 -8.17
N ALA A 110 0.28 12.82 -8.55
CA ALA A 110 1.02 14.04 -8.88
C ALA A 110 0.35 14.81 -10.04
N GLY A 111 -0.13 14.08 -11.06
CA GLY A 111 -0.91 14.65 -12.16
C GLY A 111 -2.18 15.35 -11.69
N ILE A 112 -2.96 14.69 -10.83
CA ILE A 112 -4.20 15.24 -10.24
C ILE A 112 -3.89 16.53 -9.47
N TYR A 113 -2.90 16.52 -8.58
CA TYR A 113 -2.58 17.66 -7.72
C TYR A 113 -2.02 18.85 -8.51
N LEU A 114 -1.15 18.58 -9.49
CA LEU A 114 -0.59 19.63 -10.34
C LEU A 114 -1.64 20.24 -11.27
N HIS A 115 -2.55 19.43 -11.80
CA HIS A 115 -3.67 19.92 -12.60
C HIS A 115 -4.62 20.79 -11.77
N ALA A 116 -4.88 20.41 -10.51
CA ALA A 116 -5.69 21.21 -9.60
C ALA A 116 -5.05 22.58 -9.25
N LEU A 117 -3.72 22.63 -9.12
CA LEU A 117 -2.99 23.89 -8.88
C LEU A 117 -2.86 24.76 -10.14
N ILE A 118 -2.63 24.13 -11.30
CA ILE A 118 -2.41 24.81 -12.58
C ILE A 118 -3.31 24.18 -13.65
N PRO A 119 -4.61 24.53 -13.68
CA PRO A 119 -5.58 23.92 -14.60
C PRO A 119 -5.31 24.26 -16.08
N ALA A 120 -4.51 25.30 -16.34
CA ALA A 120 -4.13 25.71 -17.69
C ALA A 120 -3.31 24.64 -18.44
N ILE A 121 -2.64 23.73 -17.71
CA ILE A 121 -1.85 22.64 -18.28
C ILE A 121 -2.66 21.34 -18.17
N PRO A 122 -2.84 20.58 -19.27
CA PRO A 122 -3.60 19.34 -19.25
C PRO A 122 -3.01 18.30 -18.28
N TYR A 123 -3.89 17.52 -17.64
CA TYR A 123 -3.52 16.40 -16.77
C TYR A 123 -2.43 15.48 -17.35
N VAL A 124 -2.58 15.09 -18.62
CA VAL A 124 -1.62 14.21 -19.32
C VAL A 124 -0.20 14.78 -19.33
N ALA A 125 -0.05 16.10 -19.50
CA ALA A 125 1.26 16.74 -19.48
C ALA A 125 1.90 16.66 -18.10
N TRP A 126 1.11 16.82 -17.03
CA TRP A 126 1.60 16.70 -15.66
C TRP A 126 2.02 15.28 -15.30
N VAL A 127 1.26 14.26 -15.71
CA VAL A 127 1.66 12.85 -15.53
C VAL A 127 2.99 12.58 -16.24
N PHE A 128 3.15 13.05 -17.49
CA PHE A 128 4.39 12.88 -18.24
C PHE A 128 5.58 13.56 -17.56
N VAL A 129 5.40 14.79 -17.08
CA VAL A 129 6.43 15.54 -16.34
C VAL A 129 6.80 14.83 -15.04
N ALA A 130 5.81 14.39 -14.25
CA ALA A 130 6.03 13.71 -12.98
C ALA A 130 6.76 12.38 -13.18
N ALA A 131 6.24 11.50 -14.04
CA ALA A 131 6.87 10.21 -14.34
C ALA A 131 8.25 10.38 -14.98
N GLY A 132 8.39 11.33 -15.91
CA GLY A 132 9.66 11.64 -16.58
C GLY A 132 10.73 12.14 -15.62
N LEU A 133 10.38 13.05 -14.71
CA LEU A 133 11.30 13.58 -13.70
C LEU A 133 11.75 12.47 -12.73
N VAL A 134 10.82 11.68 -12.20
CA VAL A 134 11.13 10.56 -11.29
C VAL A 134 12.03 9.54 -11.97
N THR A 135 11.74 9.21 -13.24
CA THR A 135 12.57 8.30 -14.05
C THR A 135 13.97 8.87 -14.27
N LEU A 136 14.06 10.15 -14.67
CA LEU A 136 15.33 10.82 -14.92
C LEU A 136 16.21 10.83 -13.67
N VAL A 137 15.64 11.19 -12.52
CA VAL A 137 16.36 11.20 -11.24
C VAL A 137 16.84 9.80 -10.88
N ASN A 138 16.04 8.74 -11.12
CA ASN A 138 16.44 7.35 -10.89
C ASN A 138 17.48 6.81 -11.88
N CYS A 139 17.56 7.37 -13.08
CA CYS A 139 18.62 7.04 -14.04
C CYS A 139 19.99 7.46 -13.50
N PHE A 140 20.05 8.62 -12.83
CA PHE A 140 21.26 9.11 -12.18
C PHE A 140 21.38 8.53 -10.76
N ARG A 141 22.61 8.23 -10.32
CA ARG A 141 22.88 7.67 -9.00
C ARG A 141 22.84 8.75 -7.92
N ILE A 142 21.68 9.40 -7.78
CA ILE A 142 21.48 10.55 -6.91
C ILE A 142 21.14 10.05 -5.50
N HIS A 143 22.08 10.22 -4.56
CA HIS A 143 21.92 9.85 -3.15
C HIS A 143 21.01 10.80 -2.34
N ILE A 144 20.03 11.47 -2.97
CA ILE A 144 19.20 12.50 -2.31
C ILE A 144 18.20 11.89 -1.29
N LEU A 145 17.91 10.60 -1.35
CA LEU A 145 16.77 10.02 -0.62
C LEU A 145 17.01 9.58 0.84
N ALA A 146 18.22 9.67 1.39
CA ALA A 146 18.49 9.13 2.73
C ALA A 146 18.15 10.07 3.90
N ASN A 147 18.13 11.39 3.69
CA ASN A 147 18.01 12.37 4.80
C ASN A 147 16.69 13.16 4.83
N LEU A 148 15.82 13.02 3.81
CA LEU A 148 14.54 13.76 3.75
C LEU A 148 13.34 12.96 4.27
N SER A 149 13.49 11.66 4.53
CA SER A 149 12.39 10.75 4.87
C SER A 149 11.59 11.20 6.10
N MET A 150 12.22 11.77 7.12
CA MET A 150 11.50 12.22 8.32
C MET A 150 10.55 13.39 8.02
N ILE A 151 10.96 14.33 7.17
CA ILE A 151 10.12 15.47 6.78
C ILE A 151 8.88 14.98 6.02
N PHE A 152 9.06 14.03 5.10
CA PHE A 152 7.95 13.43 4.35
C PHE A 152 7.00 12.59 5.20
N VAL A 153 7.40 12.16 6.41
CA VAL A 153 6.52 11.47 7.34
C VAL A 153 5.76 12.45 8.24
N PHE A 154 6.46 13.42 8.83
CA PHE A 154 5.83 14.33 9.80
C PHE A 154 5.02 15.44 9.15
N ALA A 155 5.42 15.95 7.98
CA ALA A 155 4.70 17.04 7.33
C ALA A 155 3.26 16.65 6.95
N PRO A 156 2.99 15.48 6.34
CA PRO A 156 1.61 15.05 6.06
C PRO A 156 0.78 14.82 7.32
N LEU A 157 1.37 14.25 8.37
CA LEU A 157 0.69 14.08 9.67
C LEU A 157 0.31 15.44 10.28
N LEU A 158 1.18 16.44 10.18
CA LEU A 158 0.89 17.79 10.64
C LEU A 158 -0.24 18.43 9.82
N LEU A 159 -0.22 18.28 8.49
CA LEU A 159 -1.28 18.76 7.61
C LEU A 159 -2.63 18.13 7.94
N LEU A 160 -2.65 16.83 8.28
CA LEU A 160 -3.85 16.14 8.75
C LEU A 160 -4.36 16.73 10.07
N LEU A 161 -3.48 17.00 11.05
CA LEU A 161 -3.88 17.62 12.31
C LEU A 161 -4.44 19.04 12.10
N VAL A 162 -3.82 19.83 11.22
CA VAL A 162 -4.32 21.17 10.85
C VAL A 162 -5.68 21.05 10.16
N PHE A 163 -5.85 20.09 9.26
CA PHE A 163 -7.13 19.81 8.62
C PHE A 163 -8.23 19.51 9.66
N ILE A 164 -7.98 18.58 10.58
CA ILE A 164 -8.94 18.23 11.64
C ILE A 164 -9.29 19.47 12.48
N TYR A 165 -8.29 20.28 12.84
CA TYR A 165 -8.51 21.53 13.58
C TYR A 165 -9.40 22.52 12.80
N LEU A 166 -9.18 22.69 11.49
CA LEU A 166 -10.00 23.57 10.66
C LEU A 166 -11.43 23.06 10.53
N VAL A 167 -11.64 21.74 10.39
CA VAL A 167 -12.98 21.14 10.38
C VAL A 167 -13.70 21.41 11.69
N ILE A 168 -13.07 21.17 12.84
CA ILE A 168 -13.67 21.42 14.15
C ILE A 168 -14.10 22.89 14.28
N ARG A 169 -13.22 23.83 13.93
CA ARG A 169 -13.54 25.26 13.98
C ARG A 169 -14.63 25.66 12.98
N GLY A 170 -14.64 25.07 11.79
CA GLY A 170 -15.65 25.32 10.76
C GLY A 170 -17.04 24.86 11.20
N VAL A 171 -17.12 23.68 11.83
CA VAL A 171 -18.37 23.11 12.37
C VAL A 171 -18.90 23.94 13.56
N ASP A 172 -18.01 24.49 14.39
CA ASP A 172 -18.39 25.37 15.51
C ASP A 172 -19.02 26.71 15.05
N HIS A 173 -18.64 27.23 13.87
CA HIS A 173 -19.17 28.49 13.34
C HIS A 173 -20.59 28.37 12.76
N ASP A 174 -20.98 27.19 12.26
CA ASP A 174 -22.31 26.92 11.71
C ASP A 174 -23.32 26.43 12.78
N GLY A 175 -22.97 26.50 14.07
CA GLY A 175 -23.90 26.27 15.19
C GLY A 175 -24.24 24.80 15.45
N ALA A 176 -23.51 23.85 14.88
CA ALA A 176 -23.73 22.43 15.13
C ALA A 176 -22.91 21.97 16.34
N ALA A 177 -23.58 21.75 17.47
CA ALA A 177 -23.03 21.11 18.67
C ALA A 177 -22.65 19.62 18.47
N HIS A 178 -22.19 19.20 17.29
CA HIS A 178 -22.34 17.82 16.79
C HIS A 178 -21.06 17.24 16.18
N VAL A 179 -19.87 17.63 16.66
CA VAL A 179 -18.60 16.95 16.30
C VAL A 179 -18.63 15.45 16.69
N LEU A 180 -19.45 15.09 17.68
CA LEU A 180 -19.65 13.72 18.18
C LEU A 180 -21.02 13.13 17.80
N THR A 181 -21.47 13.27 16.54
CA THR A 181 -22.68 12.57 16.05
C THR A 181 -22.34 11.27 15.36
N LEU A 182 -23.20 10.26 15.53
CA LEU A 182 -23.10 8.98 14.80
C LEU A 182 -23.57 9.06 13.34
N THR A 183 -23.94 10.25 12.85
CA THR A 183 -24.42 10.46 11.48
C THR A 183 -23.43 9.95 10.42
N PRO A 184 -22.10 10.15 10.52
CA PRO A 184 -21.15 9.61 9.53
C PRO A 184 -21.12 8.08 9.42
N LEU A 185 -21.67 7.35 10.39
CA LEU A 185 -21.72 5.88 10.37
C LEU A 185 -23.03 5.36 9.75
N PHE A 186 -24.13 6.10 9.87
CA PHE A 186 -25.48 5.60 9.59
C PHE A 186 -26.28 6.47 8.62
N ASN A 187 -25.64 7.38 7.88
CA ASN A 187 -26.28 8.30 6.94
C ASN A 187 -26.81 7.68 5.62
N GLY A 188 -26.86 6.36 5.50
CA GLY A 188 -27.24 5.66 4.25
C GLY A 188 -28.09 4.41 4.48
N ASP A 189 -28.37 3.67 3.41
CA ASP A 189 -29.18 2.44 3.47
C ASP A 189 -28.54 1.39 4.40
N THR A 190 -29.33 0.52 5.01
CA THR A 190 -28.84 -0.54 5.92
C THR A 190 -28.08 -1.67 5.20
N SER A 191 -27.94 -1.58 3.88
CA SER A 191 -27.22 -2.56 3.07
C SER A 191 -25.72 -2.61 3.41
N ILE A 192 -25.21 -3.83 3.56
CA ILE A 192 -23.81 -4.11 3.92
C ILE A 192 -22.93 -4.23 2.66
N MET A 193 -23.50 -4.58 1.51
CA MET A 193 -22.74 -4.80 0.27
C MET A 193 -21.91 -3.57 -0.15
N PRO A 194 -22.46 -2.34 -0.15
CA PRO A 194 -21.69 -1.13 -0.47
C PRO A 194 -20.50 -0.93 0.47
N LEU A 195 -20.64 -1.29 1.74
CA LEU A 195 -19.57 -1.21 2.73
C LEU A 195 -18.44 -2.20 2.44
N ILE A 196 -18.75 -3.40 1.95
CA ILE A 196 -17.76 -4.40 1.55
C ILE A 196 -17.01 -3.95 0.29
N THR A 197 -17.72 -3.40 -0.69
CA THR A 197 -17.11 -2.79 -1.90
C THR A 197 -16.19 -1.64 -1.50
N GLY A 198 -16.66 -0.69 -0.68
CA GLY A 198 -15.81 0.38 -0.16
C GLY A 198 -14.59 -0.13 0.61
N ALA A 199 -14.78 -1.12 1.49
CA ALA A 199 -13.68 -1.75 2.24
C ALA A 199 -12.65 -2.44 1.32
N SER A 200 -13.07 -2.98 0.16
CA SER A 200 -12.16 -3.59 -0.82
C SER A 200 -11.23 -2.57 -1.47
N ILE A 201 -11.72 -1.37 -1.76
CA ILE A 201 -10.94 -0.24 -2.28
C ILE A 201 -9.99 0.26 -1.17
N LEU A 202 -10.51 0.40 0.05
CA LEU A 202 -9.76 0.87 1.21
C LEU A 202 -8.66 -0.08 1.70
N CYS A 203 -8.59 -1.32 1.18
CA CYS A 203 -7.45 -2.20 1.40
C CYS A 203 -6.14 -1.54 0.99
N PHE A 204 -6.17 -0.70 -0.05
CA PHE A 204 -5.04 0.12 -0.48
C PHE A 204 -4.46 0.98 0.65
N SER A 205 -5.30 1.62 1.46
CA SER A 205 -4.86 2.45 2.58
C SER A 205 -4.11 1.64 3.65
N PHE A 206 -4.36 0.34 3.74
CA PHE A 206 -3.69 -0.52 4.72
C PHE A 206 -2.36 -1.11 4.23
N LEU A 207 -1.99 -0.90 2.97
CA LEU A 207 -0.70 -1.38 2.47
C LEU A 207 0.46 -0.78 3.25
N GLY A 208 1.43 -1.61 3.64
CA GLY A 208 2.59 -1.17 4.41
C GLY A 208 2.61 -1.60 5.87
N PHE A 209 1.50 -2.07 6.45
CA PHE A 209 1.55 -2.70 7.78
C PHE A 209 2.45 -3.95 7.77
N ASP A 210 2.49 -4.66 6.65
CA ASP A 210 3.29 -5.86 6.43
C ASP A 210 4.75 -5.53 6.07
N ALA A 211 5.01 -4.37 5.47
CA ALA A 211 6.38 -3.90 5.22
C ALA A 211 7.22 -3.84 6.51
N VAL A 212 6.57 -3.64 7.66
CA VAL A 212 7.19 -3.71 8.99
C VAL A 212 7.95 -5.03 9.22
N THR A 213 7.47 -6.17 8.68
CA THR A 213 8.15 -7.46 8.89
C THR A 213 9.50 -7.56 8.17
N THR A 214 9.76 -6.69 7.20
CA THR A 214 11.05 -6.61 6.51
C THR A 214 12.14 -5.97 7.38
N LEU A 215 11.76 -5.14 8.36
CA LEU A 215 12.67 -4.44 9.28
C LEU A 215 13.22 -5.33 10.41
N SER A 216 13.06 -6.65 10.31
CA SER A 216 13.47 -7.60 11.35
C SER A 216 14.97 -7.53 11.69
N HIS A 217 15.84 -7.27 10.71
CA HIS A 217 17.28 -7.12 10.93
C HIS A 217 17.65 -5.81 11.64
N GLU A 218 16.86 -4.75 11.42
CA GLU A 218 17.09 -3.43 11.98
C GLU A 218 16.46 -3.25 13.36
N THR A 219 15.66 -4.21 13.81
CA THR A 219 14.83 -4.09 15.02
C THR A 219 15.47 -4.78 16.23
N HIS A 220 15.32 -4.17 17.41
CA HIS A 220 15.71 -4.78 18.68
C HIS A 220 14.71 -5.87 19.10
N ASP A 221 15.19 -7.07 19.42
CA ASP A 221 14.37 -8.26 19.77
C ASP A 221 13.23 -8.51 18.75
N PRO A 222 13.54 -8.83 17.48
CA PRO A 222 12.55 -8.85 16.40
C PRO A 222 11.41 -9.84 16.65
N LYS A 223 11.68 -10.98 17.29
CA LYS A 223 10.67 -11.99 17.64
C LYS A 223 9.57 -11.48 18.57
N LYS A 224 9.81 -10.40 19.33
CA LYS A 224 8.79 -9.77 20.19
C LYS A 224 8.31 -8.43 19.63
N THR A 225 9.23 -7.66 19.06
CA THR A 225 8.95 -6.30 18.59
C THR A 225 8.16 -6.29 17.29
N ILE A 226 8.57 -7.07 16.27
CA ILE A 226 7.90 -7.10 14.96
C ILE A 226 6.43 -7.55 15.06
N PRO A 227 6.08 -8.64 15.79
CA PRO A 227 4.69 -9.03 15.94
C PRO A 227 3.80 -7.97 16.59
N ARG A 228 4.34 -7.23 17.57
CA ARG A 228 3.62 -6.13 18.23
C ARG A 228 3.51 -4.94 17.29
N ALA A 229 4.57 -4.62 16.57
CA ALA A 229 4.61 -3.51 15.63
C ALA A 229 3.60 -3.71 14.51
N VAL A 230 3.53 -4.90 13.90
CA VAL A 230 2.53 -5.24 12.87
C VAL A 230 1.11 -4.94 13.33
N ILE A 231 0.70 -5.45 14.50
CA ILE A 231 -0.66 -5.25 15.04
C ILE A 231 -0.91 -3.77 15.37
N LEU A 232 0.06 -3.11 16.04
CA LEU A 232 -0.07 -1.70 16.44
C LEU A 232 -0.12 -0.78 15.22
N THR A 233 0.69 -1.03 14.19
CA THR A 233 0.68 -0.28 12.93
C THR A 233 -0.67 -0.40 12.25
N THR A 234 -1.22 -1.61 12.09
CA THR A 234 -2.55 -1.81 11.51
C THR A 234 -3.63 -1.09 12.33
N LEU A 235 -3.57 -1.19 13.66
CA LEU A 235 -4.56 -0.57 14.55
C LEU A 235 -4.47 0.96 14.53
N PHE A 236 -3.29 1.54 14.74
CA PHE A 236 -3.11 3.00 14.72
C PHE A 236 -3.36 3.59 13.35
N GLY A 237 -2.91 2.94 12.27
CA GLY A 237 -3.24 3.33 10.90
C GLY A 237 -4.75 3.34 10.68
N GLY A 238 -5.46 2.28 11.10
CA GLY A 238 -6.92 2.23 11.04
C GLY A 238 -7.60 3.33 11.84
N VAL A 239 -7.14 3.61 13.06
CA VAL A 239 -7.67 4.72 13.88
C VAL A 239 -7.47 6.06 13.17
N ILE A 240 -6.30 6.29 12.56
CA ILE A 240 -6.04 7.53 11.81
C ILE A 240 -6.99 7.65 10.62
N PHE A 241 -7.18 6.58 9.84
CA PHE A 241 -8.08 6.60 8.69
C PHE A 241 -9.55 6.76 9.07
N ILE A 242 -10.02 6.05 10.10
CA ILE A 242 -11.39 6.19 10.62
C ILE A 242 -11.61 7.61 11.13
N SER A 243 -10.65 8.17 11.88
CA SER A 243 -10.76 9.52 12.41
C SER A 243 -10.77 10.56 11.28
N ALA A 244 -9.84 10.47 10.32
CA ALA A 244 -9.77 11.40 9.20
C ALA A 244 -11.04 11.33 8.35
N SER A 245 -11.47 10.14 7.94
CA SER A 245 -12.71 9.97 7.16
C SER A 245 -13.95 10.43 7.92
N TRP A 246 -14.00 10.28 9.25
CA TRP A 246 -15.08 10.80 10.07
C TRP A 246 -15.21 12.32 9.96
N PHE A 247 -14.10 13.05 10.13
CA PHE A 247 -14.11 14.50 10.02
C PHE A 247 -14.41 14.97 8.60
N ILE A 248 -13.92 14.28 7.57
CA ILE A 248 -14.26 14.60 6.18
C ILE A 248 -15.76 14.38 5.94
N GLN A 249 -16.33 13.25 6.39
CA GLN A 249 -17.75 12.94 6.20
C GLN A 249 -18.68 13.87 6.99
N LEU A 250 -18.25 14.36 8.16
CA LEU A 250 -19.00 15.39 8.88
C LEU A 250 -19.11 16.70 8.07
N TYR A 251 -18.03 17.07 7.37
CA TYR A 251 -18.01 18.28 6.54
C TYR A 251 -18.68 18.06 5.17
N PHE A 252 -18.59 16.84 4.62
CA PHE A 252 -19.18 16.42 3.36
C PHE A 252 -20.13 15.22 3.59
N PRO A 253 -21.41 15.46 3.93
CA PRO A 253 -22.37 14.38 4.17
C PRO A 253 -22.61 13.50 2.95
N ASP A 254 -22.57 14.08 1.75
CA ASP A 254 -22.73 13.41 0.47
C ASP A 254 -21.71 13.93 -0.56
N ASN A 255 -21.69 13.30 -1.75
CA ASN A 255 -20.80 13.68 -2.84
C ASN A 255 -21.29 14.85 -3.69
N SER A 256 -22.41 15.51 -3.35
CA SER A 256 -22.98 16.58 -4.19
C SER A 256 -22.05 17.78 -4.40
N ARG A 257 -21.10 17.98 -3.48
CA ARG A 257 -20.11 19.06 -3.52
C ARG A 257 -18.85 18.74 -4.32
N PHE A 258 -18.63 17.45 -4.64
CA PHE A 258 -17.48 17.01 -5.42
C PHE A 258 -17.79 17.10 -6.92
N LYS A 259 -16.89 17.73 -7.68
CA LYS A 259 -16.99 17.75 -9.15
C LYS A 259 -16.38 16.49 -9.74
N ASP A 260 -15.27 16.05 -9.17
CA ASP A 260 -14.56 14.85 -9.58
C ASP A 260 -14.20 14.02 -8.32
N PRO A 261 -14.86 12.86 -8.12
CA PRO A 261 -14.56 11.95 -7.01
C PRO A 261 -13.11 11.46 -6.97
N GLU A 262 -12.41 11.42 -8.11
CA GLU A 262 -11.00 11.03 -8.18
C GLU A 262 -10.05 12.17 -7.75
N ALA A 263 -10.51 13.42 -7.84
CA ALA A 263 -9.78 14.61 -7.40
C ALA A 263 -10.32 15.18 -6.08
N ALA A 264 -10.84 14.32 -5.19
CA ALA A 264 -11.46 14.74 -3.94
C ALA A 264 -10.51 15.52 -3.02
N LEU A 265 -9.24 15.12 -2.90
CA LEU A 265 -8.27 15.78 -2.01
C LEU A 265 -8.12 17.29 -2.30
N PRO A 266 -7.82 17.74 -3.54
CA PRO A 266 -7.80 19.16 -3.87
C PRO A 266 -9.07 19.92 -3.47
N GLU A 267 -10.25 19.33 -3.70
CA GLU A 267 -11.53 19.96 -3.39
C GLU A 267 -11.78 20.04 -1.87
N ILE A 268 -11.50 18.96 -1.13
CA ILE A 268 -11.58 18.92 0.34
C ILE A 268 -10.73 20.04 0.95
N ALA A 269 -9.47 20.16 0.49
CA ALA A 269 -8.57 21.19 1.01
C ALA A 269 -9.06 22.62 0.69
N LEU A 270 -9.61 22.85 -0.50
CA LEU A 270 -10.17 24.14 -0.88
C LEU A 270 -11.38 24.53 -0.05
N TYR A 271 -12.34 23.61 0.10
CA TYR A 271 -13.59 23.92 0.80
C TYR A 271 -13.38 24.07 2.32
N VAL A 272 -12.41 23.37 2.93
CA VAL A 272 -12.17 23.44 4.37
C VAL A 272 -11.28 24.61 4.76
N GLY A 273 -10.20 24.87 4.00
CA GLY A 273 -9.18 25.85 4.40
C GLY A 273 -8.97 27.02 3.43
N GLY A 274 -9.72 27.07 2.32
CA GLY A 274 -9.56 28.07 1.28
C GLY A 274 -8.30 27.88 0.42
N ALA A 275 -8.07 28.80 -0.52
CA ALA A 275 -7.04 28.67 -1.55
C ALA A 275 -5.60 28.57 -0.98
N LEU A 276 -5.30 29.29 0.10
CA LEU A 276 -3.97 29.23 0.72
C LEU A 276 -3.70 27.86 1.34
N PHE A 277 -4.67 27.31 2.08
CA PHE A 277 -4.54 25.98 2.66
C PHE A 277 -4.45 24.92 1.56
N GLN A 278 -5.30 25.00 0.54
CA GLN A 278 -5.24 24.13 -0.63
C GLN A 278 -3.84 24.14 -1.26
N ALA A 279 -3.27 25.32 -1.51
CA ALA A 279 -1.94 25.44 -2.12
C ALA A 279 -0.85 24.78 -1.26
N VAL A 280 -0.81 25.09 0.05
CA VAL A 280 0.17 24.51 0.98
C VAL A 280 0.00 22.98 1.09
N PHE A 281 -1.25 22.52 1.18
CA PHE A 281 -1.58 21.11 1.31
C PHE A 281 -1.17 20.35 0.05
N LEU A 282 -1.53 20.83 -1.14
CA LEU A 282 -1.19 20.19 -2.41
C LEU A 282 0.31 20.21 -2.69
N VAL A 283 1.03 21.28 -2.37
CA VAL A 283 2.50 21.31 -2.48
C VAL A 283 3.12 20.24 -1.58
N GLY A 284 2.65 20.11 -0.34
CA GLY A 284 3.09 19.04 0.58
C GLY A 284 2.82 17.65 0.01
N GLN A 285 1.64 17.45 -0.59
CA GLN A 285 1.27 16.17 -1.20
C GLN A 285 2.08 15.85 -2.46
N ILE A 286 2.35 16.83 -3.32
CA ILE A 286 3.22 16.66 -4.50
C ILE A 286 4.65 16.30 -4.07
N MET A 287 5.18 16.96 -3.05
CA MET A 287 6.49 16.62 -2.50
C MET A 287 6.51 15.18 -1.96
N ASN A 288 5.44 14.74 -1.29
CA ASN A 288 5.32 13.38 -0.79
C ASN A 288 5.20 12.35 -1.93
N THR A 289 4.38 12.60 -2.96
CA THR A 289 4.22 11.66 -4.09
C THR A 289 5.49 11.56 -4.93
N VAL A 290 6.25 12.66 -5.10
CA VAL A 290 7.56 12.61 -5.76
C VAL A 290 8.56 11.81 -4.93
N ALA A 291 8.61 12.03 -3.60
CA ALA A 291 9.51 11.29 -2.72
C ALA A 291 9.19 9.78 -2.68
N SER A 292 7.91 9.44 -2.51
CA SER A 292 7.39 8.08 -2.56
C SER A 292 7.64 7.45 -3.93
N GLY A 293 7.36 8.18 -5.00
CA GLY A 293 7.57 7.75 -6.39
C GLY A 293 9.05 7.45 -6.67
N LEU A 294 9.97 8.29 -6.20
CA LEU A 294 11.41 8.02 -6.33
C LEU A 294 11.82 6.72 -5.63
N ALA A 295 11.32 6.48 -4.41
CA ALA A 295 11.63 5.29 -3.63
C ALA A 295 10.99 4.02 -4.20
N SER A 296 9.72 4.07 -4.59
CA SER A 296 9.01 2.94 -5.19
C SER A 296 9.58 2.59 -6.56
N HIS A 297 9.93 3.58 -7.38
CA HIS A 297 10.53 3.39 -8.71
C HIS A 297 11.89 2.71 -8.60
N ALA A 298 12.75 3.18 -7.69
CA ALA A 298 14.03 2.55 -7.41
C ALA A 298 13.86 1.07 -6.98
N SER A 299 12.88 0.81 -6.11
CA SER A 299 12.59 -0.52 -5.58
C SER A 299 12.09 -1.47 -6.67
N ALA A 300 11.16 -1.01 -7.51
CA ALA A 300 10.61 -1.76 -8.63
C ALA A 300 11.68 -2.08 -9.69
N ALA A 301 12.51 -1.09 -10.05
CA ALA A 301 13.59 -1.28 -11.01
C ALA A 301 14.65 -2.27 -10.49
N ARG A 302 14.97 -2.22 -9.19
CA ARG A 302 15.87 -3.18 -8.54
C ARG A 302 15.29 -4.59 -8.56
N LEU A 303 13.99 -4.75 -8.28
CA LEU A 303 13.33 -6.05 -8.30
C LEU A 303 13.33 -6.65 -9.70
N ILE A 304 12.98 -5.87 -10.74
CA ILE A 304 13.07 -6.31 -12.14
C ILE A 304 14.51 -6.69 -12.51
N HIS A 305 15.51 -5.94 -12.04
CA HIS A 305 16.91 -6.26 -12.28
C HIS A 305 17.34 -7.60 -11.65
N ILE A 306 16.96 -7.85 -10.39
CA ILE A 306 17.21 -9.13 -9.70
C ILE A 306 16.54 -10.27 -10.46
N MET A 307 15.27 -10.11 -10.81
CA MET A 307 14.51 -11.09 -11.60
C MET A 307 15.12 -11.31 -13.00
N GLY A 308 15.72 -10.26 -13.59
CA GLY A 308 16.49 -10.34 -14.83
C GLY A 308 17.77 -11.17 -14.67
N ARG A 309 18.52 -10.98 -13.58
CA ARG A 309 19.73 -11.79 -13.27
C ARG A 309 19.39 -13.26 -13.01
N ASP A 310 18.30 -13.51 -12.30
CA ASP A 310 17.75 -14.85 -12.04
C ASP A 310 17.10 -15.47 -13.30
N GLY A 311 17.16 -14.76 -14.44
CA GLY A 311 16.67 -15.21 -15.73
C GLY A 311 15.16 -15.40 -15.81
N ILE A 312 14.40 -14.76 -14.90
CA ILE A 312 12.94 -14.65 -15.03
C ILE A 312 12.62 -13.72 -16.20
N PHE A 313 13.29 -12.57 -16.24
CA PHE A 313 13.31 -11.68 -17.40
C PHE A 313 14.58 -11.88 -18.23
N HIS A 314 14.61 -11.30 -19.44
CA HIS A 314 15.73 -11.47 -20.37
C HIS A 314 17.06 -10.95 -19.75
N LYS A 315 18.01 -11.86 -19.52
CA LYS A 315 19.28 -11.59 -18.82
C LYS A 315 20.09 -10.44 -19.44
N GLY A 316 20.11 -10.33 -20.78
CA GLY A 316 20.88 -9.30 -21.47
C GLY A 316 20.37 -7.88 -21.25
N ILE A 317 19.04 -7.71 -21.13
CA ILE A 317 18.40 -6.39 -21.05
C ILE A 317 18.21 -5.99 -19.59
N PHE A 318 17.54 -6.83 -18.79
CA PHE A 318 17.20 -6.50 -17.42
C PHE A 318 18.27 -6.91 -16.41
N GLY A 319 19.11 -7.89 -16.74
CA GLY A 319 20.21 -8.35 -15.88
C GLY A 319 21.49 -7.53 -16.00
N SER A 320 21.58 -6.58 -16.94
CA SER A 320 22.75 -5.73 -17.15
C SER A 320 22.63 -4.40 -16.39
N THR A 321 23.76 -3.92 -15.86
CA THR A 321 23.88 -2.58 -15.27
C THR A 321 24.67 -1.69 -16.20
N ASN A 322 24.28 -0.43 -16.36
CA ASN A 322 25.03 0.49 -17.21
C ASN A 322 26.37 0.87 -16.53
N HIS A 323 27.48 0.65 -17.22
CA HIS A 323 28.85 0.86 -16.71
C HIS A 323 29.15 2.32 -16.33
N LYS A 324 28.45 3.31 -16.91
CA LYS A 324 28.65 4.74 -16.61
C LYS A 324 27.81 5.24 -15.43
N LEU A 325 26.61 4.71 -15.24
CA LEU A 325 25.64 5.19 -14.24
C LEU A 325 25.60 4.31 -12.98
N GLY A 326 26.04 3.05 -13.07
CA GLY A 326 25.96 2.09 -11.96
C GLY A 326 24.52 1.72 -11.58
N THR A 327 23.53 2.05 -12.43
CA THR A 327 22.10 1.78 -12.27
C THR A 327 21.61 0.78 -13.34
N PRO A 328 20.57 -0.02 -13.06
CA PRO A 328 19.93 -0.91 -14.05
C PRO A 328 19.04 -0.09 -15.00
N LEU A 329 19.67 0.63 -15.93
CA LEU A 329 19.02 1.64 -16.78
C LEU A 329 17.76 1.12 -17.49
N TYR A 330 17.81 -0.08 -18.08
CA TYR A 330 16.65 -0.65 -18.78
C TYR A 330 15.48 -0.91 -17.83
N SER A 331 15.73 -1.45 -16.63
CA SER A 331 14.68 -1.64 -15.62
C SER A 331 14.06 -0.30 -15.19
N VAL A 332 14.89 0.74 -15.01
CA VAL A 332 14.43 2.09 -14.65
C VAL A 332 13.54 2.68 -15.74
N ILE A 333 13.98 2.61 -17.01
CA ILE A 333 13.20 3.13 -18.15
C ILE A 333 11.88 2.36 -18.30
N THR A 334 11.89 1.03 -18.17
CA THR A 334 10.66 0.23 -18.25
C THR A 334 9.65 0.62 -17.19
N ILE A 335 10.06 0.80 -15.93
CA ILE A 335 9.16 1.28 -14.87
C ILE A 335 8.67 2.71 -15.17
N GLY A 336 9.52 3.57 -15.74
CA GLY A 336 9.12 4.91 -16.17
C GLY A 336 8.04 4.89 -17.25
N LEU A 337 8.20 4.05 -18.27
CA LEU A 337 7.22 3.87 -19.33
C LEU A 337 5.90 3.29 -18.80
N ILE A 338 5.96 2.34 -17.86
CA ILE A 338 4.75 1.82 -17.20
C ILE A 338 4.08 2.92 -16.37
N SER A 339 4.85 3.73 -15.65
CA SER A 339 4.32 4.85 -14.85
C SER A 339 3.64 5.90 -15.73
N MET A 340 4.13 6.12 -16.96
CA MET A 340 3.46 7.00 -17.93
C MET A 340 2.09 6.47 -18.38
N MET A 341 1.82 5.17 -18.26
CA MET A 341 0.49 4.61 -18.55
C MET A 341 -0.60 5.12 -17.58
N ALA A 342 -0.23 5.76 -16.46
CA ALA A 342 -1.15 6.48 -15.59
C ALA A 342 -2.02 7.53 -16.31
N MET A 343 -1.61 7.99 -17.50
CA MET A 343 -2.40 8.94 -18.30
C MET A 343 -3.67 8.32 -18.90
N PHE A 344 -3.79 6.99 -18.91
CA PHE A 344 -4.92 6.24 -19.50
C PHE A 344 -5.71 5.44 -18.47
N LEU A 345 -5.34 5.55 -17.19
CA LEU A 345 -5.94 4.78 -16.11
C LEU A 345 -6.50 5.73 -15.06
N ASP A 346 -7.68 5.38 -14.58
CA ASP A 346 -8.38 6.11 -13.53
C ASP A 346 -7.84 5.69 -12.15
N LEU A 347 -7.92 6.59 -11.17
CA LEU A 347 -7.41 6.35 -9.81
C LEU A 347 -8.08 5.12 -9.19
N SER A 348 -9.39 5.00 -9.37
CA SER A 348 -10.22 3.86 -8.92
C SER A 348 -9.69 2.52 -9.42
N THR A 349 -9.40 2.42 -10.72
CA THR A 349 -8.85 1.21 -11.34
C THR A 349 -7.47 0.87 -10.79
N VAL A 350 -6.58 1.86 -10.67
CA VAL A 350 -5.21 1.62 -10.16
C VAL A 350 -5.23 1.17 -8.70
N VAL A 351 -6.03 1.82 -7.85
CA VAL A 351 -6.21 1.44 -6.43
C VAL A 351 -6.77 0.02 -6.31
N SER A 352 -7.74 -0.33 -7.15
CA SER A 352 -8.32 -1.69 -7.19
C SER A 352 -7.30 -2.74 -7.65
N LEU A 353 -6.44 -2.42 -8.63
CA LEU A 353 -5.38 -3.31 -9.11
C LEU A 353 -4.30 -3.57 -8.05
N ILE A 354 -3.88 -2.54 -7.31
CA ILE A 354 -2.93 -2.69 -6.21
C ILE A 354 -3.58 -3.52 -5.10
N SER A 355 -4.84 -3.25 -4.77
CA SER A 355 -5.58 -4.02 -3.76
C SER A 355 -5.70 -5.50 -4.14
N PHE A 356 -5.92 -5.81 -5.43
CA PHE A 356 -5.94 -7.18 -5.93
C PHE A 356 -4.63 -7.94 -5.62
N GLY A 357 -3.47 -7.34 -5.94
CA GLY A 357 -2.15 -7.92 -5.68
C GLY A 357 -1.92 -8.20 -4.19
N ALA A 358 -2.25 -7.22 -3.35
CA ALA A 358 -2.13 -7.33 -1.92
C ALA A 358 -3.04 -8.40 -1.30
N LEU A 359 -4.30 -8.49 -1.72
CA LEU A 359 -5.24 -9.50 -1.21
C LEU A 359 -4.77 -10.93 -1.53
N ILE A 360 -4.10 -11.15 -2.67
CA ILE A 360 -3.46 -12.44 -2.96
C ILE A 360 -2.33 -12.72 -1.96
N ALA A 361 -1.45 -11.74 -1.72
CA ALA A 361 -0.35 -11.89 -0.76
C ALA A 361 -0.88 -12.19 0.65
N PHE A 362 -1.92 -11.47 1.09
CA PHE A 362 -2.56 -11.66 2.39
C PHE A 362 -3.25 -13.03 2.50
N THR A 363 -3.93 -13.48 1.46
CA THR A 363 -4.52 -14.83 1.40
C THR A 363 -3.43 -15.89 1.55
N ALA A 364 -2.31 -15.72 0.85
CA ALA A 364 -1.20 -16.67 0.90
C ALA A 364 -0.53 -16.73 2.28
N VAL A 365 -0.37 -15.60 2.98
CA VAL A 365 0.18 -15.60 4.35
C VAL A 365 -0.76 -16.27 5.33
N ASN A 366 -2.07 -16.01 5.26
CA ASN A 366 -3.06 -16.70 6.09
C ASN A 366 -3.05 -18.21 5.84
N PHE A 367 -3.02 -18.62 4.56
CA PHE A 367 -2.90 -20.03 4.20
C PHE A 367 -1.59 -20.65 4.69
N SER A 368 -0.49 -19.89 4.64
CA SER A 368 0.81 -20.32 5.15
C SER A 368 0.78 -20.58 6.65
N VAL A 369 0.03 -19.79 7.43
CA VAL A 369 -0.09 -20.02 8.88
C VAL A 369 -0.79 -21.34 9.13
N PHE A 370 -1.89 -21.59 8.42
CA PHE A 370 -2.61 -22.86 8.48
C PHE A 370 -1.68 -24.03 8.12
N MET A 371 -1.01 -23.96 6.96
CA MET A 371 -0.11 -25.02 6.52
C MET A 371 1.05 -25.26 7.49
N HIS A 372 1.76 -24.22 7.91
CA HIS A 372 2.95 -24.37 8.74
C HIS A 372 2.62 -24.84 10.16
N PHE A 373 1.62 -24.24 10.81
CA PHE A 373 1.35 -24.49 12.22
C PHE A 373 0.38 -25.66 12.46
N TYR A 374 -0.68 -25.74 11.67
CA TYR A 374 -1.73 -26.75 11.85
C TYR A 374 -1.38 -28.08 11.17
N VAL A 375 -0.83 -28.03 9.96
CA VAL A 375 -0.49 -29.22 9.17
C VAL A 375 0.91 -29.74 9.53
N HIS A 376 1.96 -28.94 9.31
CA HIS A 376 3.34 -29.41 9.49
C HIS A 376 3.75 -29.57 10.95
N LYS A 377 3.61 -28.51 11.78
CA LYS A 377 4.02 -28.55 13.19
C LYS A 377 3.02 -29.26 14.12
N LYS A 378 1.86 -29.69 13.59
CA LYS A 378 0.77 -30.36 14.34
C LYS A 378 0.43 -29.68 15.67
N GLN A 379 0.54 -28.35 15.74
CA GLN A 379 0.19 -27.56 16.94
C GLN A 379 -1.33 -27.44 17.06
N ARG A 380 -2.00 -28.57 17.30
CA ARG A 380 -3.46 -28.70 17.35
C ARG A 380 -4.00 -28.75 18.78
N GLN A 381 -3.14 -29.05 19.76
CA GLN A 381 -3.54 -29.20 21.15
C GLN A 381 -3.69 -27.83 21.83
N GLY A 382 -4.83 -27.65 22.50
CA GLY A 382 -5.20 -26.44 23.25
C GLY A 382 -6.07 -25.46 22.45
N LEU A 383 -7.13 -24.95 23.09
CA LEU A 383 -8.10 -24.00 22.50
C LEU A 383 -7.41 -22.80 21.83
N LYS A 384 -6.36 -22.28 22.47
CA LYS A 384 -5.55 -21.16 21.94
C LYS A 384 -4.88 -21.48 20.61
N ASN A 385 -4.31 -22.67 20.46
CA ASN A 385 -3.64 -23.07 19.22
C ASN A 385 -4.65 -23.39 18.12
N PHE A 386 -5.80 -23.97 18.47
CA PHE A 386 -6.89 -24.19 17.53
C PHE A 386 -7.42 -22.86 16.97
N VAL A 387 -7.72 -21.89 17.83
CA VAL A 387 -8.21 -20.58 17.40
C VAL A 387 -7.17 -19.84 16.57
N LEU A 388 -5.92 -19.76 17.03
CA LEU A 388 -4.87 -19.00 16.34
C LEU A 388 -4.36 -19.62 15.05
N ASN A 389 -4.37 -20.96 14.93
CA ASN A 389 -3.78 -21.65 13.78
C ASN A 389 -4.82 -22.13 12.76
N LEU A 390 -6.11 -22.16 13.09
CA LEU A 390 -7.19 -22.61 12.19
C LEU A 390 -8.29 -21.55 12.02
N VAL A 391 -8.97 -21.20 13.12
CA VAL A 391 -10.17 -20.33 13.05
C VAL A 391 -9.82 -18.95 12.55
N LEU A 392 -8.77 -18.34 13.10
CA LEU A 392 -8.37 -16.97 12.74
C LEU A 392 -7.88 -16.89 11.28
N PRO A 393 -6.95 -17.74 10.80
CA PRO A 393 -6.56 -17.72 9.38
C PRO A 393 -7.74 -17.99 8.44
N LEU A 394 -8.65 -18.90 8.79
CA LEU A 394 -9.83 -19.20 7.97
C LEU A 394 -10.77 -18.00 7.90
N LEU A 395 -11.07 -17.37 9.04
CA LEU A 395 -11.87 -16.15 9.11
C LEU A 395 -11.24 -15.02 8.29
N SER A 396 -9.91 -14.89 8.35
CA SER A 396 -9.17 -13.92 7.55
C SER A 396 -9.30 -14.19 6.06
N VAL A 397 -9.17 -15.45 5.62
CA VAL A 397 -9.34 -15.81 4.20
C VAL A 397 -10.77 -15.53 3.75
N LEU A 398 -11.78 -15.86 4.56
CA LEU A 398 -13.17 -15.55 4.23
C LEU A 398 -13.41 -14.04 4.09
N ALA A 399 -12.86 -13.23 5.00
CA ALA A 399 -12.95 -11.77 4.91
C ALA A 399 -12.25 -11.24 3.65
N ILE A 400 -11.03 -11.72 3.36
CA ILE A 400 -10.29 -11.32 2.15
C ILE A 400 -11.04 -11.73 0.88
N VAL A 401 -11.60 -12.93 0.81
CA VAL A 401 -12.38 -13.40 -0.35
C VAL A 401 -13.63 -12.55 -0.54
N ALA A 402 -14.31 -12.16 0.54
CA ALA A 402 -15.45 -11.25 0.46
C ALA A 402 -15.06 -9.88 -0.13
N LEU A 403 -13.91 -9.34 0.27
CA LEU A 403 -13.37 -8.09 -0.30
C LEU A 403 -12.97 -8.29 -1.77
N TRP A 404 -12.34 -9.42 -2.09
CA TRP A 404 -11.84 -9.74 -3.43
C TRP A 404 -12.96 -9.87 -4.47
N ILE A 405 -14.10 -10.48 -4.11
CA ILE A 405 -15.26 -10.62 -5.01
C ILE A 405 -15.92 -9.26 -5.32
N ASN A 406 -15.78 -8.29 -4.43
CA ASN A 406 -16.36 -6.96 -4.57
C ASN A 406 -15.40 -5.92 -5.19
N LEU A 407 -14.20 -6.34 -5.63
CA LEU A 407 -13.32 -5.48 -6.41
C LEU A 407 -13.91 -5.17 -7.79
N GLU A 408 -13.44 -4.07 -8.37
CA GLU A 408 -13.81 -3.65 -9.71
C GLU A 408 -13.52 -4.77 -10.75
N ALA A 409 -14.45 -4.97 -11.69
CA ALA A 409 -14.33 -6.03 -12.68
C ALA A 409 -13.09 -5.86 -13.57
N SER A 410 -12.69 -4.62 -13.87
CA SER A 410 -11.46 -4.29 -14.60
C SER A 410 -10.22 -4.84 -13.88
N ALA A 411 -10.14 -4.64 -12.56
CA ALA A 411 -9.06 -5.13 -11.73
C ALA A 411 -9.02 -6.66 -11.64
N LEU A 412 -10.18 -7.31 -11.54
CA LEU A 412 -10.29 -8.78 -11.55
C LEU A 412 -9.80 -9.39 -12.86
N HIS A 413 -10.22 -8.83 -14.01
CA HIS A 413 -9.76 -9.33 -15.31
C HIS A 413 -8.26 -9.15 -15.49
N PHE A 414 -7.74 -7.95 -15.21
CA PHE A 414 -6.31 -7.67 -15.31
C PHE A 414 -5.49 -8.56 -14.37
N GLY A 415 -5.95 -8.70 -13.13
CA GLY A 415 -5.32 -9.55 -12.13
C GLY A 415 -5.29 -11.03 -12.54
N CYS A 416 -6.38 -11.54 -13.13
CA CYS A 416 -6.42 -12.89 -13.71
C CYS A 416 -5.45 -13.04 -14.89
N ILE A 417 -5.35 -12.04 -15.77
CA ILE A 417 -4.40 -12.04 -16.89
C ILE A 417 -2.96 -12.04 -16.34
N TRP A 418 -2.67 -11.23 -15.32
CA TRP A 418 -1.35 -11.17 -14.68
C TRP A 418 -0.96 -12.51 -14.04
N LEU A 419 -1.91 -13.16 -13.35
CA LEU A 419 -1.74 -14.52 -12.83
C LEU A 419 -1.49 -15.53 -13.95
N ALA A 420 -2.26 -15.47 -15.05
CA ALA A 420 -2.10 -16.35 -16.20
C ALA A 420 -0.71 -16.20 -16.85
N ILE A 421 -0.20 -14.97 -16.95
CA ILE A 421 1.18 -14.71 -17.40
C ILE A 421 2.20 -15.35 -16.44
N GLY A 422 1.99 -15.22 -15.13
CA GLY A 422 2.83 -15.86 -14.12
C GLY A 422 2.86 -17.38 -14.26
N VAL A 423 1.70 -18.01 -14.49
CA VAL A 423 1.57 -19.45 -14.76
C VAL A 423 2.26 -19.84 -16.06
N ALA A 424 2.05 -19.10 -17.14
CA ALA A 424 2.70 -19.36 -18.43
C ALA A 424 4.24 -19.29 -18.32
N MET A 425 4.77 -18.29 -17.60
CA MET A 425 6.21 -18.17 -17.35
C MET A 425 6.74 -19.30 -16.47
N PHE A 426 6.00 -19.69 -15.44
CA PHE A 426 6.35 -20.84 -14.59
C PHE A 426 6.45 -22.13 -15.41
N ILE A 427 5.45 -22.41 -16.26
CA ILE A 427 5.44 -23.57 -17.16
C ILE A 427 6.61 -23.51 -18.14
N TYR A 428 6.83 -22.36 -18.79
CA TYR A 428 7.94 -22.15 -19.71
C TYR A 428 9.29 -22.46 -19.06
N LYS A 429 9.53 -21.98 -17.84
CA LYS A 429 10.77 -22.25 -17.10
C LYS A 429 10.92 -23.69 -16.67
N LYS A 430 9.83 -24.32 -16.22
CA LYS A 430 9.82 -25.75 -15.87
C LYS A 430 10.17 -26.60 -17.08
N LEU A 431 9.66 -26.27 -18.26
CA LEU A 431 9.99 -26.93 -19.53
C LEU A 431 11.46 -26.72 -19.94
N ARG A 432 12.04 -25.56 -19.63
CA ARG A 432 13.44 -25.21 -19.94
C ARG A 432 14.46 -25.65 -18.86
N LYS A 433 14.04 -26.39 -17.81
CA LYS A 433 14.87 -26.85 -16.68
C LYS A 433 15.69 -25.73 -16.00
N GLN A 434 15.17 -24.51 -15.96
CA GLN A 434 15.84 -23.40 -15.27
C GLN A 434 15.44 -23.36 -13.79
N SER A 435 16.38 -23.01 -12.89
CA SER A 435 16.08 -22.85 -11.47
C SER A 435 15.08 -21.70 -11.25
N ILE A 436 14.01 -21.98 -10.49
CA ILE A 436 12.93 -21.04 -10.14
C ILE A 436 13.12 -20.57 -8.69
N VAL A 437 14.35 -20.29 -8.31
CA VAL A 437 14.65 -19.70 -7.01
C VAL A 437 14.89 -18.22 -7.28
N ILE A 438 13.94 -17.38 -6.86
CA ILE A 438 14.20 -15.95 -6.70
C ILE A 438 15.23 -15.90 -5.57
N SER A 439 16.48 -15.56 -5.89
CA SER A 439 17.48 -15.36 -4.84
C SER A 439 16.99 -14.21 -3.97
N ASN A 440 16.99 -14.40 -2.63
CA ASN A 440 16.51 -13.43 -1.65
C ASN A 440 16.82 -11.98 -2.09
N ALA A 441 15.75 -11.19 -2.30
CA ALA A 441 15.84 -9.77 -2.62
C ALA A 441 16.35 -8.95 -1.43
#